data_AF-A0AAV5DLV7-F1
#
_entry.id   AF-A0AAV5DLV7-F1
#
_cell.length_a   1.000
_cell.length_b   1.000
_cell.length_c   1.000
_cell.angle_alpha   90.00
_cell.angle_beta   90.00
_cell.angle_gamma   90.00
#
_symmetry.space_group_name_H-M   'P 1'
#
loop_
_entity.id
_entity.type
_entity.pdbx_description
1 polymer ?
#
loop_
_entity_poly.entity_id
_entity_poly.type
_entity_poly.pdbx_seq_one_letter_code
_entity_poly.pdbx_strand_id
1 'polypeptide(L)'
;MTEIVKELDHLWLIEEIAAKQRSRDRKIKEGDRNTAYFHALANQRRRKKFISKLEGPNGMVNSTADIMNVAVDFYKNLFGFEPTMNLNLADDF
;
A
#
# COMPACT_ATOMS: atom_id res chain seq x y z
N MET A 1 14.72 -1.93 -34.94
CA MET A 1 14.58 -2.43 -33.55
C MET A 1 14.21 -1.32 -32.58
N THR A 2 14.94 -0.20 -32.54
CA THR A 2 14.65 0.95 -31.66
C THR A 2 13.31 1.64 -31.93
N GLU A 3 12.86 1.66 -33.18
CA GLU A 3 11.61 2.30 -33.59
C GLU A 3 10.38 1.52 -33.11
N ILE A 4 10.43 0.19 -33.19
CA ILE A 4 9.38 -0.71 -32.66
C ILE A 4 9.27 -0.58 -31.13
N VAL A 5 10.40 -0.47 -30.43
CA VAL A 5 10.41 -0.25 -28.97
C VAL A 5 9.77 1.09 -28.61
N LYS A 6 10.07 2.16 -29.36
CA LYS A 6 9.45 3.47 -29.17
C LYS A 6 7.94 3.46 -29.40
N GLU A 7 7.47 2.76 -30.44
CA GLU A 7 6.04 2.59 -30.68
C GLU A 7 5.35 1.81 -29.57
N LEU A 8 6.00 0.75 -29.06
CA LEU A 8 5.48 -0.04 -27.94
C LEU A 8 5.35 0.81 -26.66
N ASP A 9 6.38 1.57 -26.31
CA ASP A 9 6.36 2.47 -25.14
C ASP A 9 5.26 3.52 -25.26
N HIS A 10 5.05 4.06 -26.46
CA HIS A 10 3.99 5.02 -26.73
C HIS A 10 2.59 4.41 -26.56
N LEU A 11 2.38 3.17 -27.04
CA LEU A 11 1.11 2.45 -26.85
C LEU A 11 0.83 2.17 -25.37
N TRP A 12 1.84 1.72 -24.61
CA TRP A 12 1.71 1.52 -23.16
C TRP A 12 1.39 2.80 -22.41
N LEU A 13 2.01 3.91 -22.79
CA LEU A 13 1.72 5.21 -22.19
C LEU A 13 0.25 5.62 -22.43
N ILE A 14 -0.26 5.44 -23.65
CA ILE A 14 -1.67 5.73 -23.98
C ILE A 14 -2.60 4.83 -23.17
N GLU A 15 -2.29 3.54 -23.08
CA GLU A 15 -3.10 2.59 -22.32
C GLU A 15 -3.14 2.92 -20.82
N GLU A 16 -2.00 3.32 -20.25
CA GLU A 16 -1.91 3.78 -18.86
C GLU A 16 -2.77 5.03 -18.63
N ILE A 17 -2.69 6.02 -19.53
CA ILE A 17 -3.49 7.25 -19.46
C ILE A 17 -4.99 6.91 -19.53
N ALA A 18 -5.39 6.06 -20.48
CA ALA A 18 -6.77 5.64 -20.65
C ALA A 18 -7.29 4.84 -19.45
N ALA A 19 -6.47 3.98 -18.85
CA ALA A 19 -6.82 3.26 -17.63
C ALA A 19 -7.01 4.21 -16.44
N LYS A 20 -6.13 5.22 -16.32
CA LYS A 20 -6.20 6.24 -15.27
C LYS A 20 -7.44 7.14 -15.42
N GLN A 21 -7.81 7.54 -16.63
CA GLN A 21 -9.06 8.26 -16.90
C GLN A 21 -10.27 7.40 -16.54
N ARG A 22 -10.39 6.18 -17.08
CA ARG A 22 -11.51 5.28 -16.80
C ARG A 22 -11.73 5.01 -15.31
N SER A 23 -10.64 4.85 -14.55
CA SER A 23 -10.69 4.69 -13.08
C SER A 23 -11.30 5.91 -12.37
N ARG A 24 -11.05 7.12 -12.90
CA ARG A 24 -11.50 8.39 -12.31
C ARG A 24 -12.85 8.85 -12.86
N ASP A 25 -13.25 8.46 -14.06
CA ASP A 25 -14.46 8.95 -14.74
C ASP A 25 -15.70 8.77 -13.88
N ARG A 26 -15.86 7.58 -13.26
CA ARG A 26 -17.00 7.33 -12.37
C ARG A 26 -16.95 8.17 -11.10
N LYS A 27 -15.75 8.39 -10.55
CA LYS A 27 -15.55 9.27 -9.39
C LYS A 27 -15.85 10.73 -9.72
N ILE A 28 -15.45 11.20 -10.90
CA ILE A 28 -15.71 12.57 -11.38
C ILE A 28 -17.21 12.76 -11.67
N LYS A 29 -17.85 11.78 -12.33
CA LYS A 29 -19.27 11.81 -12.66
C LYS A 29 -20.17 11.82 -11.43
N GLU A 30 -19.80 11.05 -10.40
CA GLU A 30 -20.58 10.98 -9.16
C GLU A 30 -20.24 12.12 -8.17
N GLY A 31 -19.08 12.76 -8.33
CA GLY A 31 -18.69 13.96 -7.57
C GLY A 31 -18.57 13.70 -6.06
N ASP A 32 -18.89 14.71 -5.24
CA ASP A 32 -19.00 14.59 -3.77
C ASP A 32 -20.42 14.21 -3.31
N ARG A 33 -21.31 13.82 -4.23
CA ARG A 33 -22.60 13.28 -3.82
C ARG A 33 -22.32 11.97 -3.10
N ASN A 34 -22.94 11.79 -1.93
CA ASN A 34 -22.82 10.57 -1.13
C ASN A 34 -23.64 9.43 -1.78
N THR A 35 -23.21 9.01 -2.98
CA THR A 35 -23.90 8.02 -3.80
C THR A 35 -23.64 6.61 -3.28
N ALA A 36 -24.51 5.69 -3.68
CA ALA A 36 -24.35 4.27 -3.38
C ALA A 36 -22.98 3.71 -3.84
N TYR A 37 -22.37 4.29 -4.87
CA TYR A 37 -21.03 3.93 -5.35
C TYR A 37 -19.94 4.21 -4.30
N PHE A 38 -19.92 5.39 -3.69
CA PHE A 38 -18.90 5.73 -2.69
C PHE A 38 -19.06 4.89 -1.42
N HIS A 39 -20.29 4.59 -1.01
CA HIS A 39 -20.56 3.64 0.06
C HIS A 39 -20.07 2.23 -0.30
N ALA A 40 -20.36 1.74 -1.53
CA ALA A 40 -19.88 0.44 -1.99
C ALA A 40 -18.34 0.37 -2.00
N LEU A 41 -17.67 1.44 -2.46
CA LEU A 41 -16.22 1.55 -2.48
C LEU A 41 -15.62 1.58 -1.06
N ALA A 42 -16.19 2.37 -0.15
CA ALA A 42 -15.77 2.42 1.26
C ALA A 42 -15.96 1.05 1.93
N ASN A 43 -17.08 0.37 1.68
CA ASN A 43 -17.35 -0.97 2.18
C ASN A 43 -16.39 -2.01 1.62
N GLN A 44 -16.07 -1.95 0.32
CA GLN A 44 -15.06 -2.81 -0.29
C GLN A 44 -13.69 -2.58 0.35
N ARG A 45 -13.28 -1.32 0.53
CA ARG A 45 -12.02 -0.96 1.21
C ARG A 45 -12.00 -1.49 2.64
N ARG A 46 -13.09 -1.32 3.39
CA ARG A 46 -13.24 -1.86 4.74
C ARG A 46 -13.09 -3.37 4.74
N ARG A 47 -13.83 -4.10 3.88
CA ARG A 47 -13.71 -5.57 3.77
C ARG A 47 -12.28 -6.03 3.45
N LYS A 48 -11.59 -5.34 2.53
CA LYS A 48 -10.23 -5.72 2.10
C LYS A 48 -9.16 -5.40 3.15
N LYS A 49 -9.32 -4.30 3.89
CA LYS A 49 -8.33 -3.83 4.87
C LYS A 49 -8.64 -4.23 6.31
N PHE A 50 -9.80 -4.81 6.56
CA PHE A 50 -10.18 -5.22 7.91
C PHE A 50 -9.42 -6.49 8.29
N ILE A 51 -8.62 -6.38 9.34
CA ILE A 51 -7.96 -7.51 9.98
C ILE A 51 -8.89 -7.96 11.09
N SER A 52 -9.54 -9.11 10.90
CA SER A 52 -10.48 -9.66 11.88
C SER A 52 -9.79 -10.35 13.05
N LYS A 53 -8.64 -10.97 12.77
CA LYS A 53 -7.80 -11.67 13.74
C LYS A 53 -6.35 -11.57 13.30
N LEU A 54 -5.44 -11.61 14.25
CA LEU A 54 -4.00 -11.64 14.02
C LEU A 54 -3.36 -12.67 14.96
N GLU A 55 -2.39 -13.43 14.47
CA GLU A 55 -1.60 -14.32 15.31
C GLU A 55 -0.44 -13.54 15.93
N GLY A 56 -0.43 -13.44 17.25
CA GLY A 56 0.63 -12.82 18.03
C GLY A 56 1.48 -13.85 18.77
N PRO A 57 2.51 -13.40 19.52
CA PRO A 57 3.43 -14.28 20.24
C PRO A 57 2.74 -15.19 21.28
N ASN A 58 1.63 -14.72 21.85
CA ASN A 58 0.85 -15.42 22.88
C ASN A 58 -0.41 -16.10 22.30
N GLY A 59 -0.52 -16.21 20.97
CA GLY A 59 -1.66 -16.78 20.26
C GLY A 59 -2.52 -15.75 19.53
N MET A 60 -3.73 -16.17 19.14
CA MET A 60 -4.64 -15.39 18.29
C MET A 60 -5.31 -14.24 19.05
N VAL A 61 -5.25 -13.04 18.48
CA VAL A 61 -5.93 -11.83 18.99
C VAL A 61 -7.01 -11.35 18.02
N ASN A 62 -8.12 -10.86 18.57
CA ASN A 62 -9.32 -10.50 17.79
C ASN A 62 -9.81 -9.06 18.09
N SER A 63 -9.31 -8.44 19.16
CA SER A 63 -9.63 -7.06 19.52
C SER A 63 -8.76 -6.10 18.71
N THR A 64 -9.34 -4.98 18.28
CA THR A 64 -8.60 -3.92 17.57
C THR A 64 -7.40 -3.41 18.37
N ALA A 65 -7.53 -3.29 19.69
CA ALA A 65 -6.45 -2.82 20.55
C ALA A 65 -5.28 -3.83 20.57
N ASP A 66 -5.60 -5.11 20.72
CA ASP A 66 -4.59 -6.17 20.78
C ASP A 66 -3.90 -6.36 19.43
N ILE A 67 -4.66 -6.33 18.33
CA ILE A 67 -4.11 -6.38 16.96
C ILE A 67 -3.14 -5.20 16.74
N MET A 68 -3.50 -3.99 17.20
CA MET A 68 -2.63 -2.83 17.09
C MET A 68 -1.36 -2.99 17.91
N ASN A 69 -1.47 -3.47 19.15
CA ASN A 69 -0.31 -3.69 20.02
C ASN A 69 0.67 -4.69 19.40
N VAL A 70 0.17 -5.85 18.93
CA VAL A 70 0.99 -6.86 18.26
C VAL A 70 1.71 -6.29 17.03
N ALA A 71 1.01 -5.52 16.20
CA ALA A 71 1.61 -4.91 15.01
C ALA A 71 2.69 -3.87 15.36
N VAL A 72 2.41 -3.01 16.35
CA VAL A 72 3.35 -1.97 16.79
C VAL A 72 4.60 -2.59 17.37
N ASP A 73 4.46 -3.57 18.27
CA ASP A 73 5.60 -4.21 18.92
C ASP A 73 6.45 -4.99 17.91
N PHE A 74 5.82 -5.67 16.96
CA PHE A 74 6.52 -6.35 15.87
C PHE A 74 7.42 -5.36 15.09
N TYR A 75 6.86 -4.25 14.62
CA TYR A 75 7.62 -3.29 13.80
C TYR A 75 8.63 -2.47 14.60
N LYS A 76 8.38 -2.21 15.88
CA LYS A 76 9.37 -1.62 16.79
C LYS A 76 10.60 -2.51 16.95
N ASN A 77 10.41 -3.83 17.01
CA ASN A 77 11.51 -4.77 17.10
C ASN A 77 12.21 -4.94 15.74
N LEU A 78 11.44 -5.00 14.65
CA LEU A 78 12.00 -5.17 13.29
C LEU A 78 12.84 -3.98 12.83
N PHE A 79 12.39 -2.76 13.14
CA PHE A 79 13.07 -1.51 12.80
C PHE A 79 13.71 -0.84 14.02
N GLY A 80 13.86 -1.60 15.11
CA GLY A 80 14.53 -1.13 16.31
C GLY A 80 15.99 -0.80 16.01
N PHE A 81 16.59 0.02 16.86
CA PHE A 81 18.00 0.38 16.76
C PHE A 81 18.88 -0.87 16.72
N GLU A 82 19.65 -1.05 15.65
CA GLU A 82 20.81 -1.94 15.65
C GLU A 82 22.03 -1.16 16.12
N PRO A 83 22.86 -1.72 17.02
CA PRO A 83 24.14 -1.12 17.34
C PRO A 83 24.96 -1.00 16.06
N THR A 84 25.45 0.21 15.77
CA THR A 84 26.36 0.43 14.66
C THR A 84 27.56 -0.50 14.84
N MET A 85 27.79 -1.42 13.91
CA MET A 85 29.13 -1.96 13.78
C MET A 85 30.04 -0.76 13.59
N ASN A 86 31.04 -0.58 14.46
CA ASN A 86 32.02 0.50 14.38
C ASN A 86 32.89 0.30 13.12
N LEU A 87 32.27 0.46 11.95
CA LEU A 87 32.87 0.39 10.63
C LEU A 87 33.40 1.78 10.33
N ASN A 88 34.63 2.03 10.78
CA ASN A 88 35.36 3.19 10.33
C ASN A 88 35.98 2.86 8.97
N LEU A 89 35.74 3.72 7.97
CA LEU A 89 36.58 3.74 6.78
C LEU A 89 38.00 4.08 7.25
N ALA A 90 38.98 3.34 6.73
CA ALA A 90 40.37 3.63 7.02
C ALA A 90 40.74 5.00 6.42
N ASP A 91 41.70 5.69 7.05
CA ASP A 91 42.11 7.05 6.70
C ASP A 91 42.76 7.17 5.31
N ASP A 92 42.86 6.07 4.57
CA ASP A 92 43.45 5.92 3.24
C ASP A 92 42.42 5.81 2.09
N PHE A 93 41.14 6.10 2.35
CA PHE A 93 40.08 6.26 1.32
C PHE A 93 39.87 7.70 0.86
#